data_AF-A0ABD7VHP3-F1
#
_entry.id   AF-A0ABD7VHP3-F1
#
_cell.length_a   1.000
_cell.length_b   1.000
_cell.length_c   1.000
_cell.angle_alpha   90.00
_cell.angle_beta   90.00
_cell.angle_gamma   90.00
#
_symmetry.space_group_name_H-M   'P 1'
#
loop_
_entity.id
_entity.type
_entity.pdbx_description
1 polymer ?
#
loop_
_entity_poly.entity_id
_entity_poly.type
_entity_poly.pdbx_seq_one_letter_code
_entity_poly.pdbx_strand_id
1 'polypeptide(L)'
;MAVGKVKWFNNAKGYGFIIEDGKEEDLFAHYSAIQMDGYKTLKAGQPVAFSIIQGPKGLHATDIKNVVTEPSNAAESAAAGAAAAAATATALS
;
A
#
# COMPACT_ATOMS: atom_id res chain seq x y z
N MET A 1 -10.26 -13.14 -10.47
CA MET A 1 -9.64 -12.61 -9.24
C MET A 1 -9.09 -13.79 -8.48
N ALA A 2 -7.82 -13.73 -8.11
CA ALA A 2 -7.08 -14.71 -7.33
C ALA A 2 -6.82 -14.14 -5.93
N VAL A 3 -6.57 -15.02 -4.96
CA VAL A 3 -6.19 -14.65 -3.59
C VAL A 3 -4.89 -15.35 -3.24
N GLY A 4 -4.08 -14.70 -2.41
CA GLY A 4 -2.79 -15.23 -2.04
C GLY A 4 -2.17 -14.48 -0.89
N LYS A 5 -0.92 -14.79 -0.60
CA LYS A 5 -0.15 -14.21 0.50
C LYS A 5 1.11 -13.56 -0.02
N VAL A 6 1.41 -12.38 0.51
CA VAL A 6 2.63 -11.66 0.15
C VAL A 6 3.84 -12.46 0.67
N LYS A 7 4.74 -12.89 -0.20
CA LYS A 7 5.98 -13.57 0.20
C LYS A 7 6.92 -12.58 0.88
N TRP A 8 7.16 -11.46 0.21
CA TRP A 8 7.92 -10.33 0.70
C TRP A 8 7.60 -9.10 -0.15
N PHE A 9 7.75 -7.91 0.45
CA PHE A 9 7.57 -6.66 -0.27
C PHE A 9 8.56 -5.62 0.25
N ASN A 10 9.23 -4.93 -0.67
CA ASN A 10 10.16 -3.87 -0.34
C ASN A 10 9.47 -2.52 -0.54
N ASN A 11 9.06 -1.89 0.56
CA ASN A 11 8.36 -0.60 0.55
C ASN A 11 9.25 0.55 0.03
N ALA A 12 10.57 0.47 0.24
CA ALA A 12 11.51 1.49 -0.25
C ALA A 12 11.71 1.42 -1.78
N LYS A 13 11.60 0.22 -2.36
CA LYS A 13 11.73 0.01 -3.80
C LYS A 13 10.38 -0.05 -4.54
N GLY A 14 9.28 -0.31 -3.82
CA GLY A 14 7.94 -0.42 -4.40
C GLY A 14 7.68 -1.71 -5.17
N TYR A 15 8.41 -2.80 -4.89
CA TYR A 15 8.15 -4.10 -5.53
C TYR A 15 8.31 -5.25 -4.54
N GLY A 16 7.70 -6.38 -4.89
CA GLY A 16 7.75 -7.60 -4.10
C GLY A 16 7.22 -8.79 -4.87
N PHE A 17 6.96 -9.86 -4.13
CA PHE A 17 6.39 -11.09 -4.66
C PHE A 17 5.23 -11.57 -3.79
N ILE A 18 4.24 -12.12 -4.47
CA ILE A 18 3.04 -12.70 -3.86
C ILE A 18 2.95 -14.15 -4.33
N ILE A 19 2.51 -15.04 -3.46
CA ILE A 19 2.25 -16.44 -3.78
C ILE A 19 0.74 -16.63 -3.73
N GLU A 20 0.17 -17.21 -4.78
CA GLU A 20 -1.25 -17.56 -4.81
C GLU A 20 -1.55 -18.71 -3.84
N ASP A 21 -2.69 -18.65 -3.16
CA ASP A 21 -3.10 -19.71 -2.26
C ASP A 21 -3.35 -21.01 -3.04
N GLY A 22 -2.65 -22.08 -2.67
CA GLY A 22 -2.71 -23.36 -3.39
C GLY A 22 -1.73 -23.51 -4.56
N LYS A 23 -0.86 -22.53 -4.82
CA LYS A 23 0.23 -22.65 -5.80
C LYS A 23 1.58 -22.28 -5.18
N GLU A 24 2.65 -22.67 -5.86
CA GLU A 24 4.05 -22.36 -5.49
C GLU A 24 4.68 -21.32 -6.45
N GLU A 25 3.86 -20.71 -7.31
CA GLU A 25 4.33 -19.73 -8.29
C GLU A 25 4.55 -18.35 -7.66
N ASP A 26 5.72 -17.76 -7.93
CA ASP A 26 6.07 -16.41 -7.51
C ASP A 26 5.50 -15.38 -8.48
N LEU A 27 4.53 -14.59 -8.01
CA LEU A 27 3.89 -13.52 -8.78
C LEU A 27 4.56 -12.19 -8.51
N PHE A 28 5.05 -11.54 -9.56
CA PHE A 28 5.68 -10.23 -9.41
C PHE A 28 4.65 -9.16 -9.06
N ALA A 29 4.86 -8.44 -7.97
CA ALA A 29 3.99 -7.37 -7.49
C ALA A 29 4.71 -6.02 -7.54
N HIS A 30 4.10 -5.05 -8.22
CA HIS A 30 4.63 -3.68 -8.32
C HIS A 30 3.68 -2.68 -7.66
N TYR A 31 4.21 -1.61 -7.05
CA TYR A 31 3.39 -0.60 -6.38
C TYR A 31 2.36 0.05 -7.32
N SER A 32 2.65 0.13 -8.62
CA SER A 32 1.71 0.67 -9.61
C SER A 32 0.44 -0.19 -9.74
N ALA A 33 0.55 -1.50 -9.48
CA ALA A 33 -0.56 -2.45 -9.50
C ALA A 33 -1.38 -2.46 -8.20
N ILE A 34 -0.87 -1.85 -7.12
CA ILE A 34 -1.57 -1.78 -5.84
C ILE A 34 -2.65 -0.69 -5.92
N GLN A 35 -3.89 -1.11 -5.72
CA GLN A 35 -5.08 -0.28 -5.66
C GLN A 35 -5.38 0.03 -4.18
N MET A 36 -4.62 0.95 -3.60
CA MET A 36 -4.76 1.40 -2.22
C MET A 36 -4.57 2.92 -2.17
N ASP A 37 -5.39 3.59 -1.37
CA ASP A 37 -5.26 5.01 -1.07
C ASP A 37 -4.08 5.26 -0.11
N GLY A 38 -3.23 6.24 -0.42
CA GLY A 38 -2.08 6.60 0.41
C GLY A 38 -0.84 5.75 0.16
N TYR A 39 -0.20 5.27 1.23
CA TYR A 39 1.11 4.63 1.16
C TYR A 39 1.00 3.15 0.78
N LYS A 40 1.34 2.84 -0.48
CA LYS A 40 1.18 1.52 -1.12
C LYS A 40 2.16 0.49 -0.56
N THR A 41 1.82 -0.08 0.58
CA THR A 41 2.65 -1.04 1.32
C THR A 41 1.97 -2.37 1.50
N LEU A 42 2.79 -3.43 1.56
CA LEU A 42 2.34 -4.79 1.81
C LEU A 42 3.22 -5.43 2.88
N LYS A 43 2.60 -6.20 3.78
CA LYS A 43 3.33 -6.99 4.79
C LYS A 43 3.50 -8.43 4.33
N ALA A 44 4.67 -9.01 4.57
CA ALA A 44 4.90 -10.44 4.33
C ALA A 44 3.89 -11.29 5.15
N GLY A 45 3.34 -12.33 4.53
CA GLY A 45 2.30 -13.18 5.08
C GLY A 45 0.88 -12.61 5.01
N GLN A 46 0.70 -11.35 4.59
CA GLN A 46 -0.61 -10.72 4.53
C GLN A 46 -1.46 -11.31 3.38
N PRO A 47 -2.74 -11.65 3.63
CA PRO A 47 -3.66 -12.07 2.57
C PRO A 47 -4.06 -10.87 1.70
N VAL A 48 -3.93 -11.05 0.39
CA VAL A 48 -4.23 -10.04 -0.63
C VAL A 48 -4.98 -10.68 -1.79
N ALA A 49 -5.89 -9.91 -2.39
CA ALA A 49 -6.60 -10.28 -3.59
C ALA A 49 -5.95 -9.55 -4.77
N PHE A 50 -5.75 -10.25 -5.88
CA PHE A 50 -5.09 -9.70 -7.07
C PHE A 50 -5.58 -10.43 -8.32
N SER A 51 -5.20 -9.93 -9.49
CA SER A 51 -5.40 -10.60 -10.77
C SER A 51 -4.06 -10.99 -11.35
N ILE A 52 -3.96 -12.24 -11.81
CA ILE A 52 -2.74 -12.77 -12.44
C ILE A 52 -2.82 -12.44 -13.93
N ILE A 53 -1.80 -11.76 -14.45
CA ILE A 53 -1.63 -11.54 -15.89
C ILE A 53 -0.31 -12.16 -16.34
N GLN A 54 -0.31 -12.75 -17.53
CA GLN A 54 0.90 -13.26 -18.15
C GLN A 54 1.56 -12.12 -18.95
N GLY A 55 2.76 -11.71 -18.55
CA GLY A 55 3.51 -10.69 -19.27
C GLY A 55 4.88 -11.19 -19.75
N PRO A 56 5.67 -10.31 -20.37
CA PRO A 56 6.93 -10.69 -21.02
C PRO A 56 8.03 -11.16 -20.05
N LYS A 57 7.86 -10.94 -18.74
CA LYS A 57 8.80 -11.34 -17.68
C LYS A 57 8.25 -12.44 -16.77
N GLY A 58 7.12 -13.04 -17.13
CA GLY A 58 6.45 -14.06 -16.33
C GLY A 58 5.09 -13.59 -15.81
N LEU A 59 4.64 -14.20 -14.72
CA LEU A 59 3.35 -13.89 -14.10
C LEU A 59 3.46 -12.62 -13.25
N HIS A 60 2.52 -11.69 -13.44
CA HIS A 60 2.46 -10.44 -12.70
C HIS A 60 1.12 -10.33 -11.96
N ALA A 61 1.18 -9.86 -10.72
CA ALA A 61 0.02 -9.50 -9.93
C ALA A 61 -0.42 -8.06 -10.25
N THR A 62 -1.66 -7.92 -10.68
CA THR A 62 -2.34 -6.64 -10.99
C THR A 62 -3.57 -6.46 -10.12
N ASP A 63 -4.09 -5.24 -10.03
CA ASP A 63 -5.29 -4.95 -9.23
C ASP A 63 -5.18 -5.44 -7.77
N ILE A 64 -3.99 -5.27 -7.17
CA ILE A 64 -3.70 -5.80 -5.83
C ILE A 64 -4.47 -4.99 -4.80
N LYS A 65 -5.33 -5.69 -4.06
CA LYS A 65 -6.17 -5.16 -3.00
C LYS A 65 -5.90 -5.95 -1.72
N ASN A 66 -5.81 -5.22 -0.62
CA ASN A 66 -5.76 -5.82 0.70
C ASN A 66 -7.14 -6.44 1.02
N VAL A 67 -7.16 -7.73 1.36
CA VAL A 67 -8.38 -8.38 1.87
C VAL A 67 -8.52 -7.94 3.32
N VAL A 68 -9.00 -6.71 3.49
CA VAL A 68 -9.23 -6.11 4.81
C VAL A 68 -10.58 -6.62 5.30
N THR A 69 -10.57 -7.61 6.18
CA THR A 69 -11.63 -7.74 7.19
C THR A 69 -11.35 -6.67 8.24
N GLU A 70 -12.00 -5.52 8.06
CA GLU A 70 -12.11 -4.37 8.97
C GLU A 70 -10.97 -3.31 8.98
N PRO A 71 -11.35 -2.01 8.91
CA PRO A 71 -10.50 -0.94 8.41
C PRO A 71 -9.64 -0.35 9.53
N SER A 72 -8.37 -0.75 9.60
CA SER A 72 -7.38 -0.03 10.43
C SER A 72 -6.83 1.21 9.71
N ASN A 73 -7.70 1.99 9.05
CA ASN A 73 -7.36 3.32 8.51
C ASN A 73 -8.22 4.41 9.15
N ALA A 74 -8.23 4.47 10.48
CA ALA A 74 -8.83 5.53 11.28
C ALA A 74 -7.84 6.20 12.25
N ALA A 75 -6.52 6.05 12.06
CA ALA A 75 -5.52 6.58 12.99
C ALA A 75 -4.38 7.39 12.34
N GLU A 76 -4.52 7.86 11.09
CA GLU A 76 -3.56 8.81 10.51
C GLU A 76 -4.27 9.95 9.76
N SER A 77 -5.25 10.56 10.41
CA SER A 77 -5.67 11.93 10.14
C SER A 77 -5.68 12.70 11.46
N ALA A 78 -4.47 12.96 11.97
CA ALA A 78 -4.24 13.84 13.11
C ALA A 78 -2.98 14.67 12.87
N ALA A 79 -3.05 15.58 11.89
CA ALA A 79 -2.18 16.76 11.82
C ALA A 79 -2.92 17.90 11.12
N ALA A 80 -4.11 18.23 11.63
CA ALA A 80 -4.72 19.54 11.44
C ALA A 80 -4.72 20.24 12.80
N GLY A 81 -3.86 21.24 13.00
CA GLY A 81 -3.94 22.13 14.17
C GLY A 81 -2.65 22.89 14.52
N ALA A 82 -2.79 24.23 14.52
CA ALA A 82 -1.92 25.29 15.07
C ALA A 82 -0.69 25.70 14.23
N ALA A 83 -0.48 26.96 13.84
CA ALA A 83 -1.04 28.22 14.35
C ALA A 83 -1.04 29.32 13.27
N ALA A 84 -2.15 30.05 13.19
CA ALA A 84 -2.25 31.36 12.56
C ALA A 84 -2.37 32.43 13.65
N ALA A 85 -1.79 33.60 13.36
CA ALA A 85 -2.02 34.92 13.95
C ALA A 85 -1.50 35.23 15.36
N ALA A 86 -0.44 36.06 15.40
CA ALA A 86 -0.43 37.26 16.24
C ALA A 86 0.50 38.31 15.60
N ALA A 87 -0.08 39.15 14.73
CA ALA A 87 0.47 40.45 14.41
C ALA A 87 0.04 41.42 15.52
N THR A 88 1.00 42.03 16.21
CA THR A 88 0.83 43.37 16.79
C THR A 88 2.15 44.11 16.67
N ALA A 89 2.22 44.94 15.63
CA ALA A 89 3.03 46.15 15.64
C ALA A 89 2.34 47.18 16.54
N THR A 90 3.08 47.79 17.47
CA THR A 90 2.85 49.09 18.16
C THR A 90 4.07 49.27 19.07
N ALA A 91 5.10 50.01 18.66
CA ALA A 91 5.27 51.47 18.80
C ALA A 91 5.94 51.88 20.13
N LEU A 92 7.17 52.40 19.99
CA LEU A 92 7.67 53.66 20.55
C LEU A 92 7.28 54.02 22.00
N SER A 93 8.27 53.99 22.91
CA SER A 93 8.69 55.10 23.79
C SER A 93 9.91 54.67 24.62
#